data_AF-A0A6C0F7Y6-F1
#
_entry.id   AF-A0A6C0F7Y6-F1
#
_cell.length_a   1.000
_cell.length_b   1.000
_cell.length_c   1.000
_cell.angle_alpha   90.00
_cell.angle_beta   90.00
_cell.angle_gamma   90.00
#
_symmetry.space_group_name_H-M   'P 1'
#
loop_
_entity.id
_entity.type
_entity.pdbx_description
1 polymer ?
#
loop_
_entity_poly.entity_id
_entity_poly.type
_entity_poly.pdbx_seq_one_letter_code
_entity_poly.pdbx_strand_id
1 'polypeptide(L)' 'MIIPVKCFTCGCVLADKYRYFQERVRKIKLRDGMQVDKITYLTKTNIDKTPEGTVLDELGLDNPCCRRHMLTQVDIE' A
#
# COMPACT_ATOMS: atom_id res chain seq x y z
N MET A 1 -15.34 -0.71 4.89
CA MET A 1 -15.57 0.74 5.06
C MET A 1 -14.68 1.45 4.06
N ILE A 2 -15.15 2.47 3.37
CA ILE A 2 -14.43 3.11 2.26
C ILE A 2 -13.19 3.89 2.75
N ILE A 3 -12.10 3.89 1.98
CA ILE A 3 -10.90 4.71 2.25
C ILE A 3 -11.24 6.21 2.29
N PRO A 4 -10.64 7.02 3.16
CA PRO A 4 -10.85 8.48 3.13
C PRO A 4 -10.54 9.08 1.76
N VAL A 5 -11.41 9.99 1.31
CA VAL A 5 -11.30 10.68 0.01
C VAL A 5 -9.98 11.44 -0.12
N LYS A 6 -9.56 12.11 0.96
CA LYS A 6 -8.30 12.85 1.08
C LYS A 6 -7.56 12.43 2.34
N CYS A 7 -6.25 12.56 2.32
CA CYS A 7 -5.43 12.39 3.53
C CYS A 7 -5.75 13.46 4.58
N PHE A 8 -5.94 13.04 5.83
CA PHE A 8 -6.23 13.95 6.95
C PHE A 8 -5.10 14.94 7.28
N THR A 9 -3.88 14.71 6.81
CA THR A 9 -2.72 15.56 7.09
C THR A 9 -2.32 16.41 5.90
N CYS A 10 -2.10 15.78 4.74
CA CYS A 10 -1.58 16.44 3.53
C CYS A 10 -2.67 17.00 2.61
N GLY A 11 -3.94 16.56 2.78
CA GLY A 11 -5.03 16.93 1.87
C GLY A 11 -4.96 16.30 0.47
N CYS A 12 -3.94 15.49 0.18
CA CYS A 12 -3.80 14.75 -1.08
C CYS A 12 -4.98 13.80 -1.29
N VAL A 13 -5.47 13.68 -2.53
CA VAL A 13 -6.55 12.77 -2.91
C VAL A 13 -6.04 11.33 -2.91
N LEU A 14 -6.75 10.43 -2.22
CA LEU A 14 -6.38 9.03 -2.04
C LEU A 14 -7.42 8.04 -2.57
N ALA A 15 -8.70 8.39 -2.59
CA ALA A 15 -9.78 7.46 -2.92
C ALA A 15 -9.73 6.91 -4.35
N ASP A 16 -9.17 7.66 -5.29
CA ASP A 16 -8.94 7.26 -6.68
C ASP A 16 -7.80 6.24 -6.83
N LYS A 17 -6.87 6.19 -5.86
CA LYS A 17 -5.63 5.38 -5.95
C LYS A 17 -5.73 4.01 -5.31
N TYR A 18 -6.64 3.81 -4.36
CA TYR A 18 -6.64 2.62 -3.50
C TYR A 18 -6.89 1.30 -4.24
N ARG A 19 -7.87 1.27 -5.16
CA ARG A 19 -8.15 0.06 -5.96
C ARG A 19 -6.97 -0.33 -6.83
N TYR A 20 -6.36 0.66 -7.49
CA TYR A 20 -5.16 0.45 -8.30
C TYR A 20 -4.02 -0.12 -7.45
N PHE A 21 -3.80 0.44 -6.25
CA PHE A 21 -2.80 -0.06 -5.31
C PHE A 21 -3.03 -1.54 -4.96
N GLN A 22 -4.25 -1.93 -4.55
CA GLN A 22 -4.57 -3.32 -4.20
C GLN A 22 -4.34 -4.28 -5.38
N GLU A 23 -4.83 -3.93 -6.58
CA GLU A 23 -4.65 -4.75 -7.77
C GLU A 23 -3.18 -4.90 -8.15
N ARG A 24 -2.41 -3.82 -8.08
CA ARG A 24 -0.99 -3.82 -8.45
C ARG A 24 -0.16 -4.64 -7.48
N VAL A 25 -0.39 -4.49 -6.17
CA VAL A 25 0.25 -5.30 -5.13
C VAL A 25 -0.09 -6.78 -5.33
N ARG A 26 -1.36 -7.11 -5.58
CA ARG A 26 -1.79 -8.50 -5.83
C ARG A 26 -1.10 -9.09 -7.05
N LYS A 27 -0.98 -8.33 -8.15
CA LYS A 27 -0.26 -8.76 -9.36
C LYS A 27 1.22 -9.04 -9.09
N ILE A 28 1.90 -8.18 -8.32
CA ILE A 28 3.32 -8.37 -7.99
C ILE A 28 3.51 -9.60 -7.11
N LYS A 29 2.71 -9.75 -6.04
CA LYS A 29 2.78 -10.94 -5.15
C LYS A 29 2.55 -12.25 -5.90
N LEU A 30 1.64 -12.25 -6.89
CA LEU A 30 1.38 -13.44 -7.72
C LEU A 30 2.58 -13.81 -8.60
N ARG A 31 3.30 -12.82 -9.15
CA ARG A 31 4.50 -13.03 -9.97
C ARG A 31 5.64 -13.64 -9.15
N ASP A 32 5.79 -13.19 -7.91
CA ASP A 32 6.85 -13.65 -7.00
C ASP A 32 6.48 -14.94 -6.25
N GLY A 33 5.30 -15.52 -6.52
CA GLY A 33 4.83 -16.74 -5.86
C GLY A 33 4.58 -16.60 -4.35
N MET A 34 4.45 -15.37 -3.85
CA MET A 34 4.18 -15.11 -2.44
C MET A 34 2.70 -15.29 -2.10
N GLN A 35 2.40 -15.73 -0.88
CA GLN A 35 1.03 -15.73 -0.37
C GLN A 35 0.53 -14.28 -0.22
N VAL A 36 -0.70 -14.02 -0.68
CA VAL A 36 -1.30 -12.68 -0.75
C VAL A 36 -1.39 -12.03 0.63
N ASP A 37 -1.72 -12.82 1.65
CA ASP A 37 -1.98 -12.36 3.01
C ASP A 37 -0.75 -12.31 3.92
N LYS A 38 0.43 -12.76 3.45
CA LYS A 38 1.63 -12.75 4.29
C LYS A 38 2.21 -11.34 4.38
N ILE A 39 2.21 -10.80 5.59
CA ILE A 39 2.91 -9.54 5.92
C ILE A 39 4.37 -9.90 6.23
N THR A 40 5.31 -9.37 5.43
CA THR A 40 6.75 -9.51 5.68
C THR A 40 7.20 -8.43 6.64
N TYR A 41 7.72 -8.83 7.80
CA TYR A 41 8.27 -7.91 8.79
C TYR A 41 9.75 -7.62 8.53
N LEU A 42 10.17 -6.41 8.91
CA LEU A 42 11.57 -6.00 8.83
C LEU A 42 12.41 -6.85 9.79
N THR A 43 13.38 -7.58 9.25
CA THR A 43 14.32 -8.43 10.01
C THR A 43 15.75 -8.15 9.55
N LYS A 44 16.76 -8.56 10.31
CA LYS A 44 18.18 -8.32 9.95
C LYS A 44 18.56 -8.90 8.57
N THR A 45 17.83 -9.91 8.11
CA THR A 45 18.04 -10.59 6.82
C THR A 45 17.09 -10.11 5.72
N ASN A 46 16.09 -9.28 6.03
CA ASN A 46 15.04 -8.85 5.11
C ASN A 46 14.85 -7.34 5.24
N ILE A 47 15.72 -6.61 4.54
CA ILE A 47 15.81 -5.13 4.52
C ILE A 47 15.24 -4.56 3.21
N ASP A 48 14.95 -5.44 2.24
CA ASP A 48 14.52 -5.04 0.90
C ASP A 48 13.13 -4.38 0.91
N LYS A 49 12.90 -3.52 -0.09
CA LYS A 49 11.60 -2.86 -0.25
C LYS A 49 10.53 -3.90 -0.55
N THR A 50 9.43 -3.83 0.20
CA THR A 50 8.26 -4.68 -0.05
C THR A 50 7.54 -4.26 -1.34
N PRO A 51 6.76 -5.15 -1.96
CA PRO A 51 5.95 -4.82 -3.13
C PRO A 51 4.94 -3.70 -2.85
N GLU A 52 4.44 -3.56 -1.61
CA GLU A 52 3.60 -2.42 -1.24
C GLU A 52 4.37 -1.11 -1.33
N GLY A 53 5.64 -1.11 -0.90
CA GLY A 53 6.52 0.05 -0.95
C GLY A 53 6.81 0.49 -2.39
N THR A 54 7.09 -0.45 -3.29
CA THR A 54 7.36 -0.12 -4.71
C THR A 54 6.14 0.45 -5.41
N VAL A 55 4.94 -0.08 -5.14
CA VAL A 55 3.70 0.46 -5.73
C VAL A 55 3.38 1.86 -5.19
N LEU A 56 3.65 2.14 -3.91
CA LEU A 56 3.48 3.48 -3.35
C LEU A 56 4.45 4.50 -3.97
N ASP A 57 5.67 4.07 -4.27
CA ASP A 57 6.66 4.87 -5.01
C ASP A 57 6.17 5.12 -6.46
N GLU A 58 5.63 4.11 -7.16
CA GLU A 58 5.03 4.25 -8.50
C GLU A 58 3.86 5.25 -8.52
N LEU A 59 3.08 5.34 -7.43
CA LEU A 59 1.94 6.25 -7.27
C LEU A 59 2.31 7.69 -6.88
N GLY A 60 3.61 7.98 -6.69
CA GLY A 60 4.10 9.30 -6.27
C GLY A 60 3.63 9.70 -4.86
N LEU A 61 3.35 8.73 -4.00
CA LEU A 61 2.96 8.99 -2.62
C LEU A 61 4.19 9.00 -1.73
N ASP A 62 4.99 10.07 -1.73
CA ASP A 62 6.25 10.12 -0.97
C ASP A 62 6.04 10.40 0.52
N ASN A 63 4.99 11.16 0.84
CA ASN A 63 4.71 11.60 2.20
C ASN A 63 4.19 10.45 3.07
N PRO A 64 4.79 10.21 4.25
CA PRO A 64 4.40 9.11 5.14
C PRO A 64 2.96 9.24 5.64
N CYS A 65 2.47 10.48 5.78
CA CYS A 65 1.10 10.73 6.20
C CYS A 65 0.08 10.20 5.18
N CYS A 66 0.36 10.32 3.88
CA CYS A 66 -0.50 9.82 2.83
C CYS A 66 -0.32 8.28 2.69
N ARG A 67 0.92 7.75 2.83
CA ARG A 67 1.20 6.28 2.82
C ARG A 67 0.51 5.51 3.94
N ARG A 68 0.48 6.07 5.16
CA ARG A 68 -0.20 5.46 6.32
C ARG A 68 -1.62 5.01 5.96
N HIS A 69 -2.40 5.90 5.35
CA HIS A 69 -3.79 5.59 5.00
C HIS A 69 -3.89 4.44 3.99
N MET A 70 -2.97 4.35 3.03
CA MET A 70 -2.96 3.26 2.05
C MET A 70 -2.58 1.91 2.68
N LEU A 71 -1.63 1.92 3.63
CA LEU A 71 -1.13 0.70 4.28
C LEU A 71 -2.05 0.17 5.39
N THR A 72 -2.74 1.05 6.12
CA THR A 72 -3.56 0.68 7.28
C THR A 72 -5.06 0.64 6.99
N GLN A 73 -5.48 0.92 5.76
CA GLN A 73 -6.89 0.84 5.38
C GLN A 73 -7.37 -0.61 5.46
N VAL A 74 -8.45 -0.85 6.20
CA VAL A 74 -9.14 -2.13 6.28
C VAL A 74 -10.57 -1.94 5.81
N ASP A 75 -10.94 -2.63 4.74
CA ASP A 75 -12.29 -2.62 4.21
C ASP A 75 -13.15 -3.62 5.00
N ILE A 76 -13.76 -3.17 6.10
CA ILE A 76 -14.77 -3.93 6.86
C ILE A 76 -16.10 -3.94 6.09
N GLU A 77 -16.68 -5.10 5.80
CA GLU A 77 -18.04 -5.23 5.23
C GLU A 77 -19.13 -4.81 6.23
#